data_AF-A0AAU0YV15-F1
#
_entry.id   AF-A0AAU0YV15-F1
#
_cell.length_a   1.000
_cell.length_b   1.000
_cell.length_c   1.000
_cell.angle_alpha   90.00
_cell.angle_beta   90.00
_cell.angle_gamma   90.00
#
_symmetry.space_group_name_H-M   'P 1'
#
loop_
_entity.id
_entity.type
_entity.pdbx_description
1 polymer ?
#
loop_
_entity_poly.entity_id
_entity_poly.type
_entity_poly.pdbx_seq_one_letter_code
_entity_poly.pdbx_strand_id
1 'polypeptide(L)'
;MEERELDHLRRCVELAAEALDAGDEPFGSVLVDGAGKVRAEDRNRVAGGDATRHPEFEFARWAAGHLTPEERATATVYTSGEHCPMCSAAHAWVGLDRIVYVASSAQLSGWLAEWGRPQGPVNALPVQEVAPSVKVEGPVDELVPAVKELHRRLAQGA
;
A
#
# COMPACT_ATOMS: atom_id res chain seq x y z
N MET A 1 16.54 -7.97 0.56
CA MET A 1 16.01 -6.67 1.01
C MET A 1 17.01 -6.06 1.97
N GLU A 2 17.36 -4.79 1.79
CA GLU A 2 18.25 -4.09 2.73
C GLU A 2 17.51 -3.80 4.05
N GLU A 3 18.23 -3.70 5.17
CA GLU A 3 17.65 -3.42 6.50
C GLU A 3 16.80 -2.14 6.51
N ARG A 4 17.24 -1.09 5.80
CA ARG A 4 16.50 0.17 5.68
C ARG A 4 15.15 0.02 4.96
N GLU A 5 15.08 -0.85 3.96
CA GLU A 5 13.80 -1.11 3.27
C GLU A 5 12.82 -1.84 4.18
N LEU A 6 13.34 -2.75 5.01
CA LEU A 6 12.54 -3.45 6.00
C LEU A 6 12.00 -2.49 7.07
N ASP A 7 12.77 -1.47 7.46
CA ASP A 7 12.31 -0.41 8.36
C ASP A 7 11.17 0.42 7.74
N HIS A 8 11.23 0.74 6.45
CA HIS A 8 10.13 1.40 5.75
C HIS A 8 8.85 0.53 5.72
N LEU A 9 8.99 -0.78 5.51
CA LEU A 9 7.86 -1.70 5.54
C LEU A 9 7.29 -1.89 6.95
N ARG A 10 8.13 -1.95 7.99
CA ARG A 10 7.68 -1.94 9.39
C ARG A 10 6.88 -0.67 9.67
N ARG A 11 7.34 0.49 9.19
CA ARG A 11 6.60 1.74 9.29
C ARG A 11 5.24 1.68 8.57
N CYS A 12 5.16 1.02 7.42
CA CYS A 12 3.88 0.79 6.74
C CYS A 12 2.90 -0.04 7.59
N VAL A 13 3.40 -1.06 8.31
CA VAL A 13 2.60 -1.87 9.23
C VAL A 13 2.13 -1.05 10.44
N GLU A 14 2.99 -0.18 10.99
CA GLU A 14 2.61 0.75 12.06
C GLU A 14 1.50 1.71 11.60
N LEU A 15 1.66 2.32 10.42
CA LEU A 15 0.66 3.19 9.80
C LEU A 15 -0.69 2.48 9.56
N ALA A 16 -0.65 1.20 9.16
CA ALA A 16 -1.83 0.36 9.04
C ALA A 16 -2.52 0.11 10.40
N ALA A 17 -1.74 -0.08 11.47
CA ALA A 17 -2.28 -0.18 12.82
C ALA A 17 -2.91 1.14 13.29
N GLU A 18 -2.25 2.27 13.02
CA GLU A 18 -2.78 3.62 13.29
C GLU A 18 -4.10 3.88 12.55
N ALA A 19 -4.25 3.37 11.32
CA ALA A 19 -5.50 3.44 10.57
C ALA A 19 -6.62 2.67 11.28
N LEU A 20 -6.35 1.42 11.64
CA LEU A 20 -7.31 0.55 12.32
C LEU A 20 -7.78 1.16 13.64
N ASP A 21 -6.84 1.64 14.46
CA ASP A 21 -7.14 2.24 15.76
C ASP A 21 -7.93 3.57 15.62
N ALA A 22 -7.88 4.20 14.43
CA ALA A 22 -8.69 5.38 14.08
C ALA A 22 -10.06 5.04 13.46
N GLY A 23 -10.38 3.75 13.30
CA GLY A 23 -11.63 3.28 12.67
C GLY A 23 -11.57 3.17 11.15
N ASP A 24 -10.39 3.28 10.55
CA ASP A 24 -10.15 3.08 9.12
C ASP A 24 -9.71 1.63 8.82
N GLU A 25 -9.63 1.26 7.53
CA GLU A 25 -9.05 -0.03 7.12
C GLU A 25 -7.52 -0.03 7.28
N PRO A 26 -6.88 -1.17 7.63
CA PRO A 26 -5.47 -1.23 8.01
C PRO A 26 -4.51 -1.23 6.81
N PHE A 27 -4.40 -0.08 6.15
CA PHE A 27 -3.44 0.14 5.07
C PHE A 27 -2.58 1.37 5.37
N GLY A 28 -1.27 1.20 5.20
CA GLY A 28 -0.27 2.24 5.42
C GLY A 28 0.82 2.17 4.37
N SER A 29 1.34 3.34 3.99
CA SER A 29 2.37 3.44 2.94
C SER A 29 3.38 4.54 3.24
N VAL A 30 4.58 4.38 2.69
CA VAL A 30 5.70 5.35 2.79
C VAL A 30 6.27 5.59 1.39
N LEU A 31 6.40 6.87 0.99
CA LEU A 31 7.05 7.29 -0.25
C LEU A 31 8.48 7.74 0.05
N VAL A 32 9.46 7.12 -0.62
CA VAL A 32 10.90 7.38 -0.45
C VAL A 32 11.50 7.79 -1.80
N ASP A 33 12.30 8.87 -1.83
CA ASP A 33 12.97 9.31 -3.06
C ASP A 33 14.23 8.48 -3.38
N GLY A 34 14.81 8.68 -4.57
CA GLY A 34 16.01 7.96 -5.01
C GLY A 34 17.28 8.19 -4.17
N ALA A 35 17.26 9.19 -3.26
CA ALA A 35 18.34 9.42 -2.29
C ALA A 35 18.09 8.70 -0.95
N GLY A 36 16.99 7.96 -0.83
CA GLY A 36 16.61 7.25 0.39
C GLY A 36 15.92 8.13 1.44
N LYS A 37 15.45 9.33 1.06
CA LYS A 37 14.73 10.23 1.97
C LYS A 37 13.23 9.98 1.91
N VAL A 38 12.61 9.80 3.09
CA VAL A 38 11.15 9.76 3.22
C VAL A 38 10.56 11.12 2.82
N ARG A 39 9.65 11.09 1.83
CA ARG A 39 8.96 12.27 1.29
C ARG A 39 7.58 12.44 1.87
N ALA A 40 6.88 11.33 2.08
CA ALA A 40 5.54 11.30 2.63
C ALA A 40 5.26 9.96 3.31
N GLU A 41 4.40 10.01 4.32
CA GLU A 41 3.80 8.87 4.99
C GLU A 41 2.29 9.11 5.01
N ASP A 42 1.50 8.07 4.74
CA ASP A 42 0.06 8.16 4.88
C ASP A 42 -0.55 6.79 5.16
N ARG A 43 -1.83 6.80 5.53
CA ARG A 43 -2.63 5.61 5.82
C ARG A 43 -4.08 5.80 5.37
N ASN A 44 -4.84 4.73 5.26
CA ASN A 44 -6.24 4.79 4.82
C ASN A 44 -7.07 5.79 5.65
N ARG A 45 -7.97 6.54 5.00
CA ARG A 45 -8.84 7.56 5.65
C ARG A 45 -10.31 7.46 5.20
N VAL A 46 -10.77 6.23 4.99
CA VAL A 46 -12.05 5.86 4.39
C VAL A 46 -13.25 5.98 5.35
N ALA A 47 -13.04 6.03 6.66
CA ALA A 47 -14.08 6.19 7.68
C ALA A 47 -14.90 7.50 7.51
N GLY A 48 -14.34 8.49 6.80
CA GLY A 48 -15.03 9.72 6.42
C GLY A 48 -16.06 9.57 5.29
N GLY A 49 -16.29 8.36 4.77
CA GLY A 49 -17.30 8.06 3.75
C GLY A 49 -16.78 8.07 2.31
N ASP A 50 -15.53 8.45 2.09
CA ASP A 50 -14.87 8.36 0.78
C ASP A 50 -13.93 7.14 0.74
N ALA A 51 -14.41 6.07 0.11
CA ALA A 51 -13.68 4.81 -0.03
C ALA A 51 -12.48 4.89 -0.99
N THR A 52 -12.20 6.05 -1.61
CA THR A 52 -11.03 6.23 -2.50
C THR A 52 -9.81 6.79 -1.79
N ARG A 53 -9.92 7.14 -0.50
CA ARG A 53 -8.85 7.76 0.31
C ARG A 53 -7.78 6.75 0.76
N HIS A 54 -7.11 6.19 -0.23
CA HIS A 54 -6.00 5.26 -0.08
C HIS A 54 -4.66 6.02 -0.07
N PRO A 55 -3.71 5.66 0.82
CA PRO A 55 -2.45 6.37 0.94
C PRO A 55 -1.64 6.38 -0.36
N GLU A 56 -1.69 5.30 -1.14
CA GLU A 56 -0.97 5.20 -2.41
C GLU A 56 -1.54 6.12 -3.49
N PHE A 57 -2.86 6.32 -3.49
CA PHE A 57 -3.51 7.25 -4.39
C PHE A 57 -3.17 8.71 -4.03
N GLU A 58 -3.17 9.03 -2.73
CA GLU A 58 -2.73 10.34 -2.24
C GLU A 58 -1.26 10.61 -2.57
N PHE A 59 -0.39 9.60 -2.50
CA PHE A 59 1.00 9.72 -2.95
C PHE A 59 1.13 10.01 -4.43
N ALA A 60 0.34 9.37 -5.29
CA ALA A 60 0.37 9.67 -6.72
C ALA A 60 0.03 11.16 -6.97
N ARG A 61 -1.04 11.66 -6.34
CA ARG A 61 -1.43 13.09 -6.43
C ARG A 61 -0.37 14.01 -5.86
N TRP A 62 0.18 13.68 -4.69
CA TRP A 62 1.21 14.45 -4.02
C TRP A 62 2.48 14.53 -4.88
N ALA A 63 2.95 13.40 -5.39
CA ALA A 63 4.15 13.32 -6.22
C ALA A 63 4.01 14.12 -7.52
N ALA A 64 2.82 14.12 -8.14
CA ALA A 64 2.55 14.93 -9.33
C ALA A 64 2.69 16.44 -9.07
N GLY A 65 2.40 16.91 -7.85
CA GLY A 65 2.50 18.32 -7.46
C GLY A 65 3.82 18.74 -6.83
N HIS A 66 4.63 17.81 -6.32
CA HIS A 66 5.79 18.12 -5.48
C HIS A 66 7.13 17.56 -5.98
N LEU A 67 7.11 16.60 -6.90
CA LEU A 67 8.31 15.99 -7.46
C LEU A 67 8.38 16.26 -8.96
N THR A 68 9.59 16.41 -9.47
CA THR A 68 9.87 16.39 -10.92
C THR A 68 9.64 14.99 -11.50
N PRO A 69 9.40 14.85 -12.81
CA PRO A 69 9.34 13.54 -13.45
C PRO A 69 10.57 12.67 -13.17
N GLU A 70 11.76 13.27 -13.14
CA GLU A 70 13.04 12.59 -12.88
C GLU A 70 13.11 12.07 -11.43
N GLU A 71 12.66 12.87 -10.46
CA GLU A 71 12.58 12.42 -9.07
C GLU A 71 11.59 11.27 -8.91
N ARG A 72 10.41 11.34 -9.55
CA ARG A 72 9.40 10.25 -9.49
C ARG A 72 9.91 8.95 -10.06
N ALA A 73 10.63 9.01 -11.18
CA ALA A 73 11.21 7.85 -11.86
C ALA A 73 12.34 7.16 -11.07
N THR A 74 12.70 7.67 -9.89
CA THR A 74 13.65 7.02 -8.96
C THR A 74 13.05 6.75 -7.58
N ALA A 75 11.80 7.14 -7.35
CA ALA A 75 11.15 6.99 -6.05
C ALA A 75 10.58 5.58 -5.87
N THR A 76 10.57 5.11 -4.63
CA THR A 76 9.96 3.84 -4.21
C THR A 76 8.78 4.11 -3.28
N VAL A 77 7.66 3.42 -3.51
CA VAL A 77 6.53 3.34 -2.59
C VAL A 77 6.59 2.01 -1.85
N TYR A 78 6.76 2.08 -0.53
CA TYR A 78 6.58 0.94 0.37
C TYR A 78 5.14 0.93 0.86
N THR A 79 4.52 -0.25 0.97
CA THR A 79 3.12 -0.36 1.43
C THR A 79 2.86 -1.67 2.18
N SER A 80 1.91 -1.64 3.13
CA SER A 80 1.51 -2.83 3.89
C SER A 80 0.73 -3.83 3.04
N GLY A 81 -0.01 -3.36 2.03
CA GLY A 81 -0.77 -4.18 1.09
C GLY A 81 -0.45 -3.80 -0.35
N GLU A 82 -0.40 -4.77 -1.25
CA GLU A 82 -0.25 -4.52 -2.68
C GLU A 82 -1.33 -3.53 -3.18
N HIS A 83 -0.94 -2.62 -4.07
CA HIS A 83 -1.85 -1.59 -4.58
C HIS A 83 -3.05 -2.22 -5.29
N CYS A 84 -4.25 -1.74 -4.96
CA CYS A 84 -5.45 -2.05 -5.74
C CYS A 84 -5.36 -1.43 -7.16
N PRO A 85 -6.22 -1.84 -8.11
CA PRO A 85 -6.17 -1.32 -9.48
C PRO A 85 -6.22 0.21 -9.62
N MET A 86 -6.98 0.90 -8.76
CA MET A 86 -7.01 2.37 -8.73
C MET A 86 -5.63 2.96 -8.42
N CYS A 87 -4.98 2.44 -7.37
CA CYS A 87 -3.69 2.94 -6.90
C CYS A 87 -2.58 2.56 -7.88
N SER A 88 -2.60 1.34 -8.43
CA SER A 88 -1.66 0.88 -9.45
C SER A 88 -1.70 1.75 -10.71
N ALA A 89 -2.90 2.06 -11.20
CA ALA A 89 -3.07 2.95 -12.34
C ALA A 89 -2.57 4.37 -12.03
N ALA A 90 -2.95 4.94 -10.87
CA ALA A 90 -2.52 6.27 -10.47
C ALA A 90 -0.99 6.39 -10.36
N HIS A 91 -0.35 5.41 -9.72
CA HIS A 91 1.11 5.29 -9.59
C HIS A 91 1.80 5.34 -10.96
N ALA A 92 1.32 4.53 -11.91
CA ALA A 92 1.85 4.47 -13.26
C ALA A 92 1.64 5.79 -14.03
N TRP A 93 0.45 6.40 -13.94
CA TRP A 93 0.13 7.64 -14.64
C TRP A 93 1.03 8.81 -14.24
N VAL A 94 1.44 8.87 -12.97
CA VAL A 94 2.34 9.93 -12.50
C VAL A 94 3.82 9.57 -12.69
N GLY A 95 4.14 8.33 -13.04
CA GLY A 95 5.51 7.90 -13.34
C GLY A 95 6.37 7.67 -12.09
N LEU A 96 5.78 7.17 -11.00
CA LEU A 96 6.54 6.57 -9.90
C LEU A 96 7.14 5.22 -10.35
N ASP A 97 8.32 4.85 -9.85
CA ASP A 97 9.11 3.73 -10.40
C ASP A 97 8.81 2.38 -9.75
N ARG A 98 9.01 2.28 -8.43
CA ARG A 98 9.08 1.00 -7.73
C ARG A 98 8.05 0.91 -6.61
N ILE A 99 7.43 -0.27 -6.49
CA ILE A 99 6.55 -0.65 -5.40
C ILE A 99 7.15 -1.83 -4.64
N VAL A 100 7.17 -1.74 -3.32
CA VAL A 100 7.50 -2.85 -2.43
C VAL A 100 6.35 -3.05 -1.46
N TYR A 101 5.75 -4.25 -1.42
CA TYR A 101 4.59 -4.52 -0.57
C TYR A 101 4.83 -5.67 0.42
N VAL A 102 4.21 -5.58 1.60
CA VAL A 102 4.26 -6.66 2.59
C VAL A 102 3.36 -7.82 2.22
N ALA A 103 2.06 -7.59 2.01
CA ALA A 103 1.09 -8.63 1.66
C ALA A 103 0.50 -8.41 0.26
N SER A 104 0.37 -9.47 -0.54
CA SER A 104 -0.23 -9.39 -1.87
C SER A 104 -1.76 -9.29 -1.84
N SER A 105 -2.34 -8.79 -2.92
CA SER A 105 -3.79 -8.72 -3.08
C SER A 105 -4.42 -10.12 -3.03
N ALA A 106 -3.72 -11.12 -3.57
CA ALA A 106 -4.14 -12.52 -3.52
C ALA A 106 -4.16 -13.07 -2.09
N GLN A 107 -3.18 -12.72 -1.25
CA GLN A 107 -3.16 -13.10 0.17
C GLN A 107 -4.36 -12.50 0.91
N LEU A 108 -4.63 -11.21 0.73
CA LEU A 108 -5.78 -10.55 1.34
C LEU A 108 -7.11 -11.19 0.91
N SER A 109 -7.30 -11.42 -0.39
CA SER A 109 -8.50 -12.10 -0.91
C SER A 109 -8.67 -13.51 -0.32
N GLY A 110 -7.57 -14.26 -0.17
CA GLY A 110 -7.57 -15.57 0.47
C GLY A 110 -7.99 -15.53 1.94
N TRP A 111 -7.49 -14.56 2.71
CA TRP A 111 -7.88 -14.38 4.11
C TRP A 111 -9.34 -13.97 4.26
N LEU A 112 -9.84 -13.06 3.41
CA LEU A 112 -11.25 -12.68 3.43
C LEU A 112 -12.15 -13.89 3.15
N ALA A 113 -11.78 -14.74 2.19
CA ALA A 113 -12.50 -15.98 1.92
C ALA A 113 -12.43 -16.97 3.10
N GLU A 114 -11.26 -17.15 3.71
CA GLU A 114 -11.04 -17.96 4.91
C GLU A 114 -11.97 -17.51 6.07
N TRP A 115 -12.17 -16.21 6.23
CA TRP A 115 -12.99 -15.63 7.31
C TRP A 115 -14.46 -15.43 6.93
N GLY A 116 -14.90 -15.91 5.75
CA GLY A 116 -16.28 -15.75 5.29
C GLY A 116 -16.70 -14.29 5.06
N ARG A 117 -15.74 -13.41 4.74
CA ARG A 117 -15.97 -11.99 4.44
C ARG A 117 -16.15 -11.78 2.93
N PRO A 118 -17.01 -10.82 2.53
CA PRO A 118 -17.16 -10.48 1.11
C PRO A 118 -15.85 -9.89 0.56
N GLN A 119 -15.61 -10.11 -0.73
CA GLN A 119 -14.56 -9.41 -1.45
C GLN A 119 -14.98 -7.95 -1.69
N GLY A 120 -14.00 -7.07 -1.91
CA GLY A 120 -14.25 -5.68 -2.29
C GLY A 120 -14.92 -5.55 -3.67
N PRO A 121 -15.43 -4.36 -4.02
CA PRO A 121 -16.10 -4.11 -5.31
C PRO A 121 -15.12 -4.04 -6.50
N VAL A 122 -13.81 -4.09 -6.26
CA VAL A 122 -12.75 -4.04 -7.26
C VAL A 122 -11.99 -5.36 -7.22
N ASN A 123 -11.74 -5.95 -8.39
CA ASN A 123 -10.96 -7.18 -8.50
C ASN A 123 -9.53 -6.98 -7.95
N ALA A 124 -9.04 -7.98 -7.23
CA ALA A 124 -7.69 -8.04 -6.68
C ALA A 124 -6.64 -8.36 -7.76
N LEU A 125 -6.55 -7.51 -8.80
CA LEU A 125 -5.57 -7.67 -9.87
C LEU A 125 -4.17 -7.32 -9.34
N PRO A 126 -3.15 -8.15 -9.61
CA PRO A 126 -1.76 -7.80 -9.33
C PRO A 126 -1.38 -6.48 -9.99
N VAL A 127 -0.44 -5.73 -9.39
CA VAL A 127 -0.01 -4.41 -9.92
C VAL A 127 0.33 -4.47 -11.40
N GLN A 128 1.08 -5.48 -11.83
CA GLN A 128 1.58 -5.60 -13.21
C GLN A 128 0.50 -5.95 -14.23
N GLU A 129 -0.67 -6.46 -13.81
CA GLU A 129 -1.82 -6.60 -14.72
C GLU A 129 -2.45 -5.25 -15.06
N VAL A 130 -2.31 -4.25 -14.18
CA VAL A 130 -2.84 -2.89 -14.37
C VAL A 130 -1.77 -1.94 -14.93
N ALA A 131 -0.53 -2.09 -14.46
CA ALA A 131 0.62 -1.23 -14.73
C ALA A 131 1.85 -2.08 -15.09
N PRO A 132 1.94 -2.58 -16.34
CA PRO A 132 2.88 -3.64 -16.73
C PRO A 132 4.36 -3.25 -16.65
N SER A 133 4.67 -1.95 -16.62
CA SER A 133 6.04 -1.43 -16.57
C SER A 133 6.53 -1.09 -15.16
N VAL A 134 5.66 -1.13 -14.15
CA VAL A 134 6.04 -0.81 -12.76
C VAL A 134 6.87 -1.95 -12.18
N LYS A 135 7.96 -1.59 -11.50
CA LYS A 135 8.81 -2.55 -10.80
C LYS A 135 8.14 -2.90 -9.47
N VAL A 136 7.98 -4.20 -9.21
CA VAL A 136 7.23 -4.67 -8.04
C VAL A 136 8.03 -5.74 -7.32
N GLU A 137 8.17 -5.57 -6.01
CA GLU A 137 8.79 -6.53 -5.10
C GLU A 137 7.85 -6.84 -3.93
N GLY A 138 7.83 -8.09 -3.50
CA GLY A 138 6.92 -8.59 -2.46
C GLY A 138 6.29 -9.93 -2.86
N PRO A 139 5.56 -10.60 -1.95
CA PRO A 139 5.36 -10.20 -0.55
C PRO A 139 6.63 -10.31 0.30
N VAL A 140 6.59 -9.76 1.51
CA VAL A 140 7.67 -9.84 2.50
C VAL A 140 7.22 -10.73 3.66
N ASP A 141 7.54 -12.03 3.54
CA ASP A 141 7.04 -13.10 4.40
C ASP A 141 7.21 -12.84 5.90
N GLU A 142 8.32 -12.20 6.32
CA GLU A 142 8.58 -11.86 7.73
C GLU A 142 7.50 -10.94 8.34
N LEU A 143 6.92 -10.04 7.54
CA LEU A 143 5.97 -9.03 8.00
C LEU A 143 4.50 -9.41 7.69
N VAL A 144 4.26 -10.39 6.82
CA VAL A 144 2.91 -10.88 6.46
C VAL A 144 2.06 -11.24 7.69
N PRO A 145 2.58 -11.94 8.73
CA PRO A 145 1.78 -12.27 9.91
C PRO A 145 1.21 -11.04 10.63
N ALA A 146 1.98 -9.94 10.70
CA ALA A 146 1.53 -8.71 11.33
C ALA A 146 0.42 -8.04 10.53
N VAL A 147 0.54 -7.99 9.20
CA VAL A 147 -0.52 -7.47 8.32
C VAL A 147 -1.79 -8.33 8.39
N LYS A 148 -1.66 -9.67 8.34
CA LYS A 148 -2.80 -10.59 8.49
C LYS A 148 -3.55 -10.36 9.80
N GLU A 149 -2.82 -10.16 10.89
CA GLU A 149 -3.43 -9.89 12.20
C GLU A 149 -4.25 -8.60 12.22
N LEU A 150 -3.76 -7.52 11.61
CA LEU A 150 -4.53 -6.27 11.50
C LEU A 150 -5.83 -6.46 10.71
N HIS A 151 -5.78 -7.14 9.56
CA HIS A 151 -6.99 -7.46 8.80
C HIS A 151 -7.93 -8.40 9.54
N ARG A 152 -7.39 -9.36 10.32
CA ARG A 152 -8.19 -10.26 11.16
C ARG A 152 -8.94 -9.48 12.24
N ARG A 153 -8.29 -8.50 12.90
CA ARG A 153 -8.91 -7.60 13.88
C ARG A 153 -10.06 -6.82 13.25
N LEU A 154 -9.85 -6.18 12.09
CA LEU A 154 -10.92 -5.51 11.33
C LEU A 154 -12.07 -6.46 11.04
N ALA A 155 -11.76 -7.66 10.52
CA ALA A 155 -12.74 -8.70 10.21
C ALA A 155 -13.47 -9.26 11.44
N GLN A 156 -13.07 -8.92 12.67
CA GLN A 156 -13.75 -9.32 13.90
C GLN A 156 -14.51 -8.16 14.57
N GLY A 157 -14.50 -6.97 13.98
CA GLY A 157 -15.20 -5.79 14.49
C GLY A 157 -14.40 -5.00 15.52
N ALA A 158 -13.09 -4.84 15.29
CA ALA A 158 -12.27 -3.85 15.99
C ALA A 158 -12.85 -2.44 15.90
#